data_AF-A0A4R4Q5M7-F1
#
_entry.id   AF-A0A4R4Q5M7-F1
#
_cell.length_a   1.000
_cell.length_b   1.000
_cell.length_c   1.000
_cell.angle_alpha   90.00
_cell.angle_beta   90.00
_cell.angle_gamma   90.00
#
_symmetry.space_group_name_H-M   'P 1'
#
loop_
_entity.id
_entity.type
_entity.pdbx_description
1 polymer ?
#
loop_
_entity_poly.entity_id
_entity_poly.type
_entity_poly.pdbx_seq_one_letter_code
_entity_poly.pdbx_strand_id
1 'polypeptide(L)'
;MVQNKAALPLPEFDRLPVGSLAERIRALDTQQLDQLIGHERNHGQRIQILALLQQRRDQLKSSDTNRPEVARTPDNGGAPWDP
;
A
#
# COMPACT_ATOMS: atom_id res chain seq x y z
N MET A 1 18.37 20.27 -7.00
CA MET A 1 17.30 19.49 -6.33
C MET A 1 17.90 18.81 -5.11
N VAL A 2 17.76 19.46 -3.94
CA VAL A 2 18.36 18.96 -2.70
C VAL A 2 17.58 17.74 -2.21
N GLN A 3 18.23 16.58 -2.26
CA GLN A 3 17.71 15.36 -1.65
C GLN A 3 17.81 15.54 -0.13
N ASN A 4 16.76 16.05 0.50
CA ASN A 4 16.70 16.22 1.95
C ASN A 4 16.57 14.84 2.61
N LYS A 5 17.69 14.10 2.62
CA LYS A 5 17.94 12.91 3.42
C LYS A 5 18.07 13.36 4.87
N ALA A 6 17.19 12.91 5.78
CA ALA A 6 17.54 12.52 7.16
C ALA A 6 16.36 12.41 8.13
N ALA A 7 15.15 12.84 7.78
CA ALA A 7 13.98 12.59 8.62
C ALA A 7 13.23 11.39 8.05
N LEU A 8 13.29 10.25 8.75
CA LEU A 8 12.32 9.18 8.50
C LEU A 8 10.92 9.80 8.54
N PRO A 9 10.03 9.48 7.58
CA PRO A 9 8.67 10.01 7.57
C PRO A 9 7.86 9.55 8.79
N LEU A 10 8.35 8.53 9.51
CA LEU A 10 7.77 8.02 10.74
C LEU A 10 8.76 8.13 11.90
N PRO A 11 8.38 8.80 13.01
CA PRO A 11 9.17 8.80 14.23
C PRO A 11 9.18 7.40 14.85
N GLU A 12 10.32 7.01 15.43
CA GLU A 12 10.53 5.73 16.13
C GLU A 12 10.13 4.49 15.32
N PHE A 13 10.20 4.55 14.00
CA PHE A 13 9.78 3.48 13.09
C PHE A 13 10.21 2.06 13.52
N ASP A 14 11.47 1.91 13.96
CA ASP A 14 12.06 0.66 14.44
C ASP A 14 11.35 0.06 15.67
N ARG A 15 10.80 0.91 16.53
CA ARG A 15 10.10 0.52 17.77
C ARG A 15 8.62 0.28 17.57
N LEU A 16 8.06 0.62 16.42
CA LEU A 16 6.62 0.52 16.20
C LEU A 16 6.17 -0.95 16.04
N PRO A 17 5.05 -1.33 16.67
CA PRO A 17 4.43 -2.62 16.42
C PRO A 17 3.77 -2.66 15.04
N VAL A 18 3.66 -3.85 14.45
CA VAL A 18 3.14 -4.06 13.08
C VAL A 18 1.75 -3.43 12.87
N GLY A 19 0.84 -3.58 13.84
CA GLY A 19 -0.51 -3.00 13.76
C GLY A 19 -0.50 -1.48 13.66
N SER A 20 0.31 -0.82 14.51
CA SER A 20 0.53 0.62 14.49
C SER A 20 1.20 1.13 13.21
N LEU A 21 2.05 0.30 12.60
CA LEU A 21 2.66 0.63 11.33
C LEU A 21 1.64 0.57 10.18
N ALA A 22 0.80 -0.47 10.17
CA ALA A 22 -0.22 -0.68 9.14
C ALA A 22 -1.20 0.49 9.00
N GLU A 23 -1.52 1.19 10.09
CA GLU A 23 -2.36 2.38 10.05
C GLU A 23 -1.61 3.59 9.48
N ARG A 24 -0.36 3.81 9.91
CA ARG A 24 0.46 4.95 9.51
C ARG A 24 0.81 4.93 8.02
N ILE A 25 1.18 3.77 7.48
CA ILE A 25 1.57 3.62 6.07
C ILE A 25 0.42 3.90 5.09
N ARG A 26 -0.83 3.89 5.55
CA ARG A 26 -1.98 4.25 4.71
C ARG A 26 -1.95 5.72 4.32
N ALA A 27 -1.47 6.58 5.20
CA ALA A 27 -1.35 8.02 4.96
C ALA A 27 -0.04 8.41 4.25
N LEU A 28 0.86 7.46 3.97
CA LEU A 28 2.14 7.71 3.32
C LEU A 28 2.07 7.57 1.80
N ASP A 29 2.88 8.36 1.12
CA ASP A 29 3.08 8.32 -0.33
C ASP A 29 4.14 7.30 -0.76
N THR A 30 4.12 6.95 -2.05
CA THR A 30 5.08 6.02 -2.69
C THR A 30 6.53 6.35 -2.37
N GLN A 31 6.93 7.63 -2.38
CA GLN A 31 8.31 8.04 -2.07
C GLN A 31 8.67 7.81 -0.60
N GLN A 32 7.74 8.06 0.32
CA GLN A 32 7.96 7.85 1.76
C GLN A 32 8.07 6.35 2.08
N LEU A 33 7.26 5.52 1.44
CA LEU A 33 7.34 4.06 1.58
C LEU A 33 8.69 3.51 1.07
N ASP A 34 9.21 4.03 -0.04
CA ASP A 34 10.51 3.59 -0.58
C ASP A 34 11.67 3.90 0.37
N GLN A 35 11.63 5.07 1.03
CA GLN A 35 12.59 5.42 2.07
C GLN A 35 12.53 4.49 3.28
N LEU A 36 11.33 4.14 3.75
CA LEU A 36 11.14 3.21 4.86
C LEU A 36 11.61 1.79 4.50
N ILE A 37 11.37 1.32 3.28
CA ILE A 37 11.85 0.02 2.80
C ILE A 37 13.38 0.00 2.81
N GLY A 38 14.03 1.06 2.32
CA GLY A 38 15.49 1.17 2.33
C GLY A 38 16.07 1.14 3.75
N HIS A 39 15.44 1.87 4.67
CA HIS A 39 15.85 1.88 6.07
C HIS A 39 15.64 0.52 6.74
N GLU A 40 14.47 -0.09 6.58
CA GLU A 40 14.14 -1.37 7.20
C GLU A 40 15.03 -2.51 6.68
N ARG A 41 15.41 -2.50 5.39
CA ARG A 41 16.36 -3.46 4.83
C ARG A 41 17.77 -3.34 5.42
N ASN A 42 18.15 -2.15 5.88
CA ASN A 42 19.48 -1.88 6.41
C ASN A 42 19.57 -2.04 7.94
N HIS A 43 18.47 -1.87 8.66
CA HIS A 43 18.47 -1.80 10.13
C HIS A 43 17.69 -2.94 10.81
N GLY A 44 16.39 -3.13 10.51
CA GLY A 44 15.54 -4.07 11.23
C GLY A 44 15.35 -5.43 10.55
N GLN A 45 15.51 -5.51 9.22
CA GLN A 45 15.26 -6.70 8.38
C GLN A 45 13.97 -7.47 8.70
N ARG A 46 12.94 -6.77 9.19
CA ARG A 46 11.66 -7.39 9.56
C ARG A 46 10.88 -7.71 8.29
N ILE A 47 10.95 -8.97 7.85
CA ILE A 47 10.33 -9.44 6.61
C ILE A 47 8.83 -9.10 6.53
N GLN A 48 8.11 -9.20 7.64
CA GLN A 48 6.68 -8.85 7.72
C GLN A 48 6.43 -7.36 7.45
N ILE A 49 7.27 -6.48 7.99
CA ILE A 49 7.17 -5.02 7.78
C ILE A 49 7.51 -4.67 6.33
N LEU A 50 8.58 -5.27 5.79
CA LEU A 50 8.99 -5.08 4.40
C LEU A 50 7.91 -5.51 3.41
N ALA A 51 7.24 -6.64 3.66
CA ALA A 51 6.13 -7.10 2.84
C ALA A 51 4.96 -6.10 2.88
N LEU A 52 4.62 -5.60 4.06
CA LEU A 52 3.53 -4.64 4.26
C LEU A 52 3.80 -3.31 3.54
N LEU A 53 5.01 -2.76 3.65
CA LEU A 53 5.43 -1.53 2.97
C LEU A 53 5.39 -1.69 1.45
N GLN A 54 5.89 -2.83 0.93
CA GLN A 54 5.89 -3.12 -0.50
C GLN A 54 4.47 -3.29 -1.05
N GLN A 55 3.60 -3.99 -0.33
CA GLN A 55 2.19 -4.17 -0.71
C GLN A 55 1.48 -2.83 -0.80
N ARG A 56 1.65 -1.95 0.20
CA ARG A 56 1.03 -0.62 0.19
C ARG A 56 1.53 0.24 -0.97
N ARG A 57 2.83 0.18 -1.26
CA ARG A 57 3.46 0.88 -2.40
C ARG A 57 2.87 0.40 -3.73
N ASP A 58 2.67 -0.91 -3.87
CA ASP A 58 2.05 -1.50 -5.06
C ASP A 58 0.59 -1.05 -5.21
N GLN A 59 -0.18 -1.06 -4.12
CA GLN A 59 -1.56 -0.55 -4.13
C GLN A 59 -1.65 0.92 -4.55
N LEU A 60 -0.71 1.77 -4.14
CA LEU A 60 -0.68 3.18 -4.58
C LEU A 60 -0.41 3.31 -6.09
N LYS A 61 0.52 2.51 -6.61
CA LYS A 61 0.84 2.47 -8.05
C LYS A 61 -0.33 1.92 -8.87
N SER A 62 -0.99 0.89 -8.35
CA SER A 62 -2.13 0.24 -9.00
C SER A 62 -3.42 1.05 -8.90
N SER A 63 -3.64 1.80 -7.80
CA SER A 63 -4.83 2.64 -7.62
C SER A 63 -4.88 3.81 -8.60
N ASP A 64 -3.73 4.31 -9.06
CA ASP A 64 -3.68 5.33 -10.12
C ASP A 64 -4.15 4.75 -11.47
N THR A 65 -3.95 3.44 -11.66
CA THR A 65 -4.35 2.70 -12.88
C THR A 65 -5.78 2.14 -12.78
N ASN A 66 -6.27 1.84 -11.59
CA ASN A 66 -7.55 1.15 -11.37
C ASN A 66 -8.66 2.12 -10.95
N ARG A 67 -9.09 2.96 -11.89
CA ARG A 67 -10.49 3.40 -11.92
C ARG A 67 -11.27 2.29 -12.65
N PRO A 68 -12.03 1.42 -11.95
CA PRO A 68 -12.97 0.57 -12.66
C PRO A 68 -14.03 1.50 -13.25
N GLU A 69 -13.92 1.73 -14.55
CA GLU A 69 -15.07 2.14 -15.35
C GLU A 69 -16.14 1.09 -15.09
N VAL A 70 -17.08 1.47 -14.23
CA VAL A 70 -18.35 0.80 -13.99
C VAL A 70 -19.13 0.75 -15.29
N ALA A 71 -18.77 -0.16 -16.20
CA ALA A 71 -19.63 -0.58 -17.30
C ALA A 71 -20.70 -1.52 -16.73
N ARG A 72 -21.76 -0.88 -16.24
CA ARG A 72 -23.11 -1.43 -15.97
C ARG A 72 -23.51 -2.33 -17.15
N THR A 73 -24.09 -3.52 -17.01
CA THR A 73 -25.52 -3.75 -16.68
C THR A 73 -25.75 -5.29 -16.62
N PRO A 74 -26.61 -5.81 -15.71
CA PRO A 74 -26.92 -7.24 -15.64
C PRO A 74 -27.90 -7.62 -16.76
N ASP A 75 -27.42 -8.19 -17.84
CA ASP A 75 -28.26 -8.89 -18.82
C ASP A 75 -28.24 -10.38 -18.49
N ASN A 76 -29.02 -10.78 -17.48
CA ASN A 76 -29.52 -12.16 -17.41
C ASN A 76 -30.95 -12.13 -17.95
N GLY A 77 -31.08 -11.83 -19.25
CA GLY A 77 -32.26 -12.15 -20.03
C GLY A 77 -32.18 -13.60 -20.49
N GLY A 78 -33.08 -14.46 -20.01
CA GLY A 78 -33.15 -15.84 -20.45
C GLY A 78 -33.97 -16.75 -19.55
N ALA A 79 -35.29 -16.58 -19.57
CA ALA A 79 -36.31 -17.54 -19.10
C ALA A 79 -36.13 -18.93 -19.79
N PRO A 80 -36.81 -20.04 -19.40
CA PRO A 80 -38.09 -20.09 -18.68
C PRO A 80 -38.23 -21.14 -17.56
N TRP A 81 -39.26 -20.92 -16.76
CA TRP A 81 -39.84 -21.85 -15.81
C TRP A 81 -40.45 -23.07 -16.54
N ASP A 82 -40.23 -24.27 -16.01
CA ASP A 82 -40.99 -25.47 -16.32
C ASP A 82 -41.59 -26.02 -14.99
N PRO A 83 -42.91 -26.28 -14.92
CA PRO A 83 -43.66 -26.59 -13.69
C PRO A 83 -43.43 -27.99 -13.10
#